data_AF-E0SNZ4-F1
#
_entry.id   AF-E0SNZ4-F1
#
_cell.length_a   1.000
_cell.length_b   1.000
_cell.length_c   1.000
_cell.angle_alpha   90.00
_cell.angle_beta   90.00
_cell.angle_gamma   90.00
#
_symmetry.space_group_name_H-M   'P 1'
#
loop_
_entity.id
_entity.type
_entity.pdbx_description
1 polymer ?
#
loop_
_entity_poly.entity_id
_entity_poly.type
_entity_poly.pdbx_seq_one_letter_code
_entity_poly.pdbx_strand_id
1 'polypeptide(L)'
;MSGEIIFEKRRRRKRKLMISENKVIFRKRLEHVFELPSDIAEWARKNVDILDWLVFDSPISAALRHPHSVRTLMYLLYARAQGIPIAQIAKRLDIAHEQLYRLERLLAKAGLKDTIYTLLRTKAAKEE
;
A
#
# COMPACT_ATOMS: atom_id res chain seq x y z
N MET A 1 13.93 -11.28 18.56
CA MET A 1 14.89 -10.96 17.49
C MET A 1 14.19 -10.09 16.47
N SER A 2 14.32 -8.78 16.64
CA SER A 2 13.72 -7.77 15.77
C SER A 2 14.51 -7.75 14.47
N GLY A 3 14.08 -8.54 13.48
CA GLY A 3 14.66 -8.47 12.15
C GLY A 3 14.37 -7.08 11.59
N GLU A 4 15.35 -6.18 11.65
CA GLU A 4 15.34 -4.98 10.82
C GLU A 4 15.24 -5.44 9.38
N ILE A 5 14.06 -5.29 8.78
CA ILE A 5 13.98 -5.30 7.34
C ILE A 5 14.72 -4.06 6.90
N ILE A 6 15.98 -4.26 6.51
CA ILE A 6 16.64 -3.34 5.59
C ILE A 6 15.74 -3.35 4.37
N PHE A 7 14.97 -2.28 4.17
CA PHE A 7 14.34 -2.04 2.88
C PHE A 7 15.49 -1.98 1.89
N GLU A 8 15.86 -3.11 1.28
CA GLU A 8 16.75 -3.15 0.14
C GLU A 8 16.00 -2.45 -0.99
N LYS A 9 16.02 -1.12 -0.94
CA LYS A 9 15.69 -0.27 -2.05
C LYS A 9 16.73 -0.63 -3.08
N ARG A 10 16.34 -1.42 -4.08
CA ARG A 10 17.13 -1.51 -5.30
C ARG A 10 17.37 -0.06 -5.72
N ARG A 11 18.63 0.34 -5.93
CA ARG A 11 18.98 1.71 -6.35
C ARG A 11 18.23 2.03 -7.64
N ARG A 12 17.05 2.63 -7.53
CA ARG A 12 16.22 3.05 -8.66
C ARG A 12 16.51 4.52 -8.93
N ARG A 13 16.88 4.84 -10.19
CA ARG A 13 17.19 6.21 -10.60
C ARG A 13 16.00 7.18 -10.50
N LYS A 14 14.74 6.68 -10.49
CA LYS A 14 13.50 7.48 -10.39
C LYS A 14 12.38 6.73 -9.66
N ARG A 15 11.55 7.45 -8.89
CA ARG A 15 10.29 6.95 -8.32
C ARG A 15 9.34 6.55 -9.46
N LYS A 16 8.64 5.43 -9.30
CA LYS A 16 7.72 4.91 -10.33
C LYS A 16 6.26 4.97 -9.89
N LEU A 17 5.99 5.22 -8.62
CA LEU A 17 4.69 5.58 -8.07
C LEU A 17 4.66 7.09 -7.79
N MET A 18 3.67 7.78 -8.34
CA MET A 18 3.39 9.19 -8.10
C MET A 18 1.95 9.36 -7.66
N ILE A 19 1.70 10.28 -6.74
CA ILE A 19 0.37 10.59 -6.23
C ILE A 19 0.24 12.11 -6.27
N SER A 20 -0.61 12.61 -7.17
CA SER A 20 -0.87 14.03 -7.39
C SER A 20 -2.36 14.25 -7.18
N GLU A 21 -2.70 15.11 -6.21
CA GLU A 21 -4.09 15.26 -5.75
C GLU A 21 -4.70 13.88 -5.45
N ASN A 22 -5.82 13.54 -6.06
CA ASN A 22 -6.49 12.24 -5.88
C ASN A 22 -6.04 11.18 -6.89
N LYS A 23 -5.15 11.53 -7.82
CA LYS A 23 -4.71 10.66 -8.91
C LYS A 23 -3.44 9.92 -8.53
N VAL A 24 -3.46 8.61 -8.70
CA VAL A 24 -2.29 7.74 -8.58
C VAL A 24 -1.83 7.36 -9.98
N ILE A 25 -0.53 7.56 -10.23
CA ILE A 25 0.13 7.20 -11.48
C ILE A 25 1.26 6.23 -11.14
N PHE A 26 1.29 5.08 -11.80
CA PHE A 26 2.44 4.19 -11.69
C PHE A 26 2.80 3.52 -13.00
N ARG A 27 4.10 3.29 -13.21
CA ARG A 27 4.63 2.70 -14.45
C ARG A 27 5.41 1.42 -14.19
N LYS A 28 4.82 0.28 -14.58
CA LYS A 28 5.53 -1.02 -14.64
C LYS A 28 5.92 -1.36 -16.07
N ARG A 29 4.98 -1.97 -16.81
CA ARG A 29 5.10 -2.20 -18.27
C ARG A 29 4.40 -1.08 -19.02
N LEU A 30 3.18 -0.78 -18.60
CA LEU A 30 2.38 0.36 -19.05
C LEU A 30 2.27 1.38 -17.92
N GLU A 31 1.91 2.59 -18.29
CA GLU A 31 1.43 3.58 -17.35
C GLU A 31 -0.01 3.24 -16.96
N HIS A 32 -0.27 3.29 -15.66
CA HIS A 32 -1.59 3.09 -15.11
C HIS A 32 -1.97 4.29 -14.28
N VAL A 33 -3.23 4.69 -14.42
CA VAL A 33 -3.79 5.87 -13.77
C VAL A 33 -5.12 5.48 -13.13
N PHE A 34 -5.32 5.83 -11.87
CA PHE A 34 -6.59 5.65 -11.17
C PHE A 34 -6.74 6.71 -10.07
N GLU A 35 -7.96 6.84 -9.57
CA GLU A 35 -8.28 7.80 -8.52
C GLU A 35 -8.52 7.12 -7.16
N LEU A 36 -8.21 7.87 -6.11
CA LEU A 36 -8.47 7.53 -4.72
C LEU A 36 -9.40 8.57 -4.09
N PRO A 37 -10.21 8.18 -3.09
CA PRO A 37 -10.81 9.13 -2.16
C PRO A 37 -9.75 10.06 -1.55
N SER A 38 -10.11 11.31 -1.28
CA SER A 38 -9.18 12.37 -0.90
C SER A 38 -8.38 12.07 0.37
N ASP A 39 -9.03 11.52 1.39
CA ASP A 39 -8.42 11.08 2.65
C ASP A 39 -7.35 10.00 2.41
N ILE A 40 -7.66 9.01 1.57
CA ILE A 40 -6.74 7.93 1.22
C ILE A 40 -5.59 8.48 0.37
N ALA A 41 -5.87 9.39 -0.56
CA ALA A 41 -4.85 10.00 -1.42
C ALA A 41 -3.84 10.81 -0.60
N GLU A 42 -4.31 11.60 0.37
CA GLU A 42 -3.45 12.35 1.27
C GLU A 42 -2.56 11.42 2.12
N TRP A 43 -3.16 10.41 2.75
CA TRP A 43 -2.41 9.39 3.50
C TRP A 43 -1.38 8.67 2.61
N ALA A 44 -1.76 8.36 1.37
CA ALA A 44 -0.89 7.66 0.44
C ALA A 44 0.30 8.54 0.00
N ARG A 45 0.12 9.87 -0.15
CA ARG A 45 1.23 10.80 -0.37
C ARG A 45 2.23 10.78 0.78
N LYS A 46 1.76 10.83 2.03
CA LYS A 46 2.61 10.75 3.23
C LYS A 46 3.37 9.43 3.33
N ASN A 47 2.82 8.35 2.76
CA ASN A 47 3.34 6.99 2.82
C ASN A 47 3.87 6.45 1.49
N VAL A 48 4.16 7.33 0.53
CA VAL A 48 4.51 6.96 -0.85
C VAL A 48 5.77 6.09 -0.91
N ASP A 49 6.73 6.25 0.00
CA ASP A 49 7.95 5.44 0.00
C ASP A 49 7.68 3.95 0.31
N ILE A 50 6.76 3.68 1.25
CA ILE A 50 6.37 2.31 1.61
C ILE A 50 5.57 1.69 0.46
N LEU A 51 4.65 2.47 -0.11
CA LEU A 51 3.83 2.06 -1.24
C LEU A 51 4.67 1.76 -2.48
N ASP A 52 5.63 2.64 -2.82
CA ASP A 52 6.53 2.43 -3.95
C ASP A 52 7.40 1.19 -3.74
N TRP A 53 7.94 0.98 -2.53
CA TRP A 53 8.71 -0.23 -2.23
C TRP A 53 7.84 -1.50 -2.36
N LEU A 54 6.64 -1.52 -1.79
CA LEU A 54 5.71 -2.66 -1.90
C LEU A 54 5.38 -2.96 -3.36
N VAL A 55 5.04 -1.93 -4.13
CA VAL A 55 4.64 -2.10 -5.53
C VAL A 55 5.81 -2.58 -6.38
N PHE A 56 7.05 -2.17 -6.14
CA PHE A 56 8.13 -2.39 -7.11
C PHE A 56 9.32 -3.25 -6.64
N ASP A 57 9.66 -3.23 -5.36
CA ASP A 57 10.86 -3.90 -4.84
C ASP A 57 10.56 -5.06 -3.90
N SER A 58 9.37 -5.10 -3.30
CA SER A 58 9.04 -6.15 -2.34
C SER A 58 8.90 -7.54 -3.01
N PRO A 59 9.01 -8.62 -2.23
CA PRO A 59 8.69 -9.98 -2.68
C PRO A 59 7.30 -10.14 -3.31
N ILE A 60 6.33 -9.27 -2.97
CA ILE A 60 4.97 -9.31 -3.52
C ILE A 60 4.78 -8.44 -4.76
N SER A 61 5.79 -7.68 -5.17
CA SER A 61 5.73 -6.75 -6.30
C SER A 61 5.25 -7.43 -7.60
N ALA A 62 5.59 -8.70 -7.82
CA ALA A 62 5.15 -9.45 -9.00
C ALA A 62 3.61 -9.62 -9.07
N ALA A 63 2.92 -9.68 -7.93
CA ALA A 63 1.46 -9.76 -7.86
C ALA A 63 0.77 -8.39 -7.97
N LEU A 64 1.51 -7.30 -7.76
CA LEU A 64 1.01 -5.92 -7.82
C LEU A 64 1.23 -5.29 -9.21
N ARG A 65 0.83 -6.00 -10.28
CA ARG A 65 0.96 -5.50 -11.67
C ARG A 65 -0.26 -4.73 -12.16
N HIS A 66 -1.44 -5.09 -11.66
CA HIS A 66 -2.70 -4.51 -12.09
C HIS A 66 -3.04 -3.27 -11.25
N PRO A 67 -3.59 -2.18 -11.84
CA PRO A 67 -3.99 -0.99 -11.10
C PRO A 67 -4.98 -1.31 -9.98
N HIS A 68 -5.92 -2.23 -10.23
CA HIS A 68 -6.87 -2.66 -9.21
C HIS A 68 -6.19 -3.22 -7.96
N SER A 69 -5.18 -4.08 -8.11
CA SER A 69 -4.44 -4.65 -6.98
C SER A 69 -3.68 -3.58 -6.18
N VAL A 70 -3.09 -2.59 -6.88
CA VAL A 70 -2.39 -1.47 -6.23
C VAL A 70 -3.37 -0.59 -5.47
N ARG A 71 -4.52 -0.28 -6.07
CA ARG A 71 -5.60 0.48 -5.43
C ARG A 71 -6.13 -0.23 -4.19
N THR A 72 -6.46 -1.52 -4.28
CA THR A 72 -6.92 -2.31 -3.14
C THR A 72 -5.84 -2.44 -2.06
N LEU A 73 -4.56 -2.49 -2.43
CA LEU A 73 -3.45 -2.45 -1.47
C LEU A 73 -3.45 -1.14 -0.68
N MET A 74 -3.58 0.00 -1.37
CA MET A 74 -3.66 1.31 -0.72
C MET A 74 -4.84 1.39 0.26
N TYR A 75 -6.00 0.84 -0.12
CA TYR A 75 -7.16 0.76 0.78
C TYR A 75 -6.91 -0.10 2.02
N LEU A 76 -6.32 -1.29 1.83
CA LEU A 76 -5.98 -2.19 2.94
C LEU A 76 -5.01 -1.50 3.92
N LEU A 77 -3.94 -0.91 3.40
CA LEU A 77 -2.91 -0.30 4.24
C LEU A 77 -3.41 0.96 4.94
N TYR A 78 -4.23 1.78 4.26
CA TYR A 78 -4.91 2.91 4.87
C TYR A 78 -5.77 2.46 6.06
N ALA A 79 -6.63 1.45 5.85
CA ALA A 79 -7.48 0.93 6.92
C ALA A 79 -6.66 0.44 8.12
N ARG A 80 -5.54 -0.23 7.86
CA ARG A 80 -4.67 -0.77 8.91
C ARG A 80 -3.90 0.32 9.66
N ALA A 81 -3.49 1.39 8.97
CA ALA A 81 -2.88 2.56 9.59
C ALA A 81 -3.87 3.29 10.53
N GLN A 82 -5.13 3.39 10.11
CA GLN A 82 -6.21 4.08 10.85
C GLN A 82 -6.94 3.19 11.87
N GLY A 83 -6.54 1.92 12.02
CA GLY A 83 -7.23 0.97 12.89
C GLY A 83 -8.64 0.56 12.43
N ILE A 84 -9.01 0.87 11.19
CA ILE A 84 -10.33 0.59 10.61
C ILE A 84 -10.45 -0.92 10.29
N PRO A 85 -11.51 -1.61 10.73
CA PRO A 85 -11.79 -2.99 10.34
C PRO A 85 -11.99 -3.14 8.82
N ILE A 86 -11.50 -4.26 8.25
CA ILE A 86 -11.63 -4.58 6.81
C ILE A 86 -13.10 -4.48 6.35
N ALA A 87 -14.05 -4.91 7.17
CA ALA A 87 -15.46 -4.86 6.80
C ALA A 87 -16.01 -3.44 6.66
N GLN A 88 -15.54 -2.51 7.49
CA GLN A 88 -15.99 -1.11 7.44
C GLN A 88 -15.41 -0.41 6.22
N ILE A 89 -14.11 -0.58 5.94
CA ILE A 89 -13.50 0.04 4.75
C ILE A 89 -14.04 -0.56 3.45
N ALA A 90 -14.31 -1.87 3.42
CA ALA A 90 -14.89 -2.55 2.26
C ALA A 90 -16.27 -1.97 1.93
N LYS A 91 -17.12 -1.80 2.95
CA LYS A 91 -18.44 -1.18 2.80
C LYS A 91 -18.33 0.30 2.37
N ARG A 92 -17.41 1.06 2.97
CA ARG A 92 -17.20 2.48 2.65
C ARG A 92 -16.82 2.70 1.19
N LEU A 93 -16.01 1.79 0.63
CA LEU A 93 -15.45 1.92 -0.71
C LEU A 93 -16.18 1.09 -1.77
N ASP A 94 -17.28 0.44 -1.38
CA ASP A 94 -18.06 -0.48 -2.22
C ASP A 94 -17.19 -1.54 -2.95
N ILE A 95 -16.36 -2.23 -2.17
CA ILE A 95 -15.50 -3.31 -2.67
C ILE A 95 -15.75 -4.61 -1.89
N ALA A 96 -15.54 -5.74 -2.57
CA ALA A 96 -15.65 -7.04 -1.93
C ALA A 96 -14.54 -7.25 -0.89
N HIS A 97 -14.91 -7.65 0.34
CA HIS A 97 -13.98 -7.94 1.44
C HIS A 97 -12.87 -8.91 1.04
N GLU A 98 -13.21 -9.89 0.22
CA GLU A 98 -12.29 -10.91 -0.28
C GLU A 98 -11.11 -10.30 -1.07
N GLN A 99 -11.30 -9.15 -1.73
CA GLN A 99 -10.19 -8.46 -2.40
C GLN A 99 -9.15 -7.97 -1.40
N LEU A 100 -9.58 -7.46 -0.24
CA LEU A 100 -8.70 -7.04 0.85
C LEU A 100 -8.05 -8.24 1.54
N TYR A 101 -8.80 -9.30 1.82
CA TYR A 101 -8.28 -10.52 2.45
C TYR A 101 -7.25 -11.26 1.58
N ARG A 102 -7.40 -11.23 0.24
CA ARG A 102 -6.39 -11.79 -0.67
C ARG A 102 -5.05 -11.07 -0.56
N LEU A 103 -5.07 -9.73 -0.47
CA LEU A 103 -3.84 -8.95 -0.31
C LEU A 103 -3.25 -9.09 1.09
N GLU A 104 -4.08 -9.19 2.12
CA GLU A 104 -3.59 -9.46 3.47
C GLU A 104 -2.90 -10.83 3.56
N ARG A 105 -3.49 -11.87 2.95
CA ARG A 105 -2.85 -13.19 2.84
C ARG A 105 -1.56 -13.15 2.03
N LEU A 106 -1.51 -12.36 0.96
CA LEU A 106 -0.30 -12.16 0.16
C LEU A 106 0.82 -11.53 1.00
N LEU A 107 0.52 -10.50 1.79
CA LEU A 107 1.48 -9.89 2.73
C LEU A 107 1.92 -10.88 3.80
N ALA A 108 1.00 -11.68 4.34
CA ALA A 108 1.30 -12.68 5.36
C ALA A 108 2.24 -13.77 4.82
N LYS A 109 1.95 -14.30 3.62
CA LYS A 109 2.76 -15.32 2.96
C LYS A 109 4.19 -14.84 2.67
N ALA A 110 4.36 -13.55 2.43
CA ALA A 110 5.68 -12.94 2.22
C ALA A 110 6.40 -12.55 3.54
N GLY A 111 5.79 -12.79 4.71
CA GLY A 111 6.35 -12.37 6.00
C GLY A 111 6.36 -10.86 6.23
N LEU A 112 5.58 -10.09 5.45
CA LEU A 112 5.60 -8.63 5.46
C LEU A 112 4.47 -8.01 6.30
N LYS A 113 3.39 -8.77 6.55
CA LYS A 113 2.15 -8.24 7.14
C LYS A 113 2.40 -7.49 8.45
N ASP A 114 2.96 -8.16 9.44
CA ASP A 114 3.09 -7.61 10.79
C ASP A 114 4.09 -6.45 10.82
N THR A 115 5.18 -6.55 10.06
CA THR A 115 6.18 -5.47 9.94
C THR A 115 5.60 -4.22 9.30
N ILE A 116 4.89 -4.35 8.17
CA ILE A 116 4.27 -3.20 7.51
C ILE A 116 3.18 -2.57 8.38
N TYR A 117 2.35 -3.38 9.04
CA TYR A 117 1.29 -2.84 9.89
C TYR A 117 1.85 -2.11 11.11
N THR A 118 2.90 -2.66 11.73
CA THR A 118 3.59 -2.00 12.84
C THR A 118 4.20 -0.68 12.39
N LEU A 119 4.94 -0.68 11.28
CA LEU A 119 5.54 0.52 10.70
C LEU A 119 4.51 1.62 10.44
N LEU A 120 3.37 1.26 9.84
CA LEU A 120 2.30 2.21 9.52
C LEU A 120 1.66 2.81 10.79
N ARG A 121 1.45 2.00 11.83
CA ARG A 121 0.90 2.46 13.11
C ARG A 121 1.87 3.37 13.86
N THR A 122 3.15 2.98 13.92
CA THR A 122 4.18 3.81 14.56
C THR A 122 4.35 5.15 13.86
N LYS A 123 4.22 5.18 12.54
CA LYS A 123 4.29 6.44 11.78
C LYS A 123 3.05 7.31 12.00
N ALA A 124 1.85 6.71 12.03
CA ALA A 124 0.62 7.44 12.37
C ALA A 124 0.71 8.09 13.77
N ALA A 125 1.20 7.36 14.76
CA ALA A 125 1.35 7.84 16.14
C ALA A 125 2.44 8.93 16.33
N LYS A 126 3.29 9.19 15.32
CA LYS A 126 4.30 10.27 15.36
C LYS A 126 3.83 11.54 14.66
N GLU A 127 2.71 11.47 13.93
CA GLU A 127 2.12 12.60 13.20
C GLU A 127 0.97 13.26 14.00
N GLU A 128 0.60 12.68 15.16
CA GLU A 128 -0.26 13.26 16.21
C GLU A 128 0.59 13.98 17.28
#